data_AF-A0A2D7MEY4-F1
#
_entry.id   AF-A0A2D7MEY4-F1
#
_cell.length_a   1.000
_cell.length_b   1.000
_cell.length_c   1.000
_cell.angle_alpha   90.00
_cell.angle_beta   90.00
_cell.angle_gamma   90.00
#
_symmetry.space_group_name_H-M   'P 1'
#
loop_
_entity.id
_entity.type
_entity.pdbx_description
1 polymer ?
#
loop_
_entity_poly.entity_id
_entity_poly.type
_entity_poly.pdbx_seq_one_letter_code
_entity_poly.pdbx_strand_id
1 'polypeptide(L)'
;MLRFFIIILFIYSNLLCQPKEEIEFELNTISGYILDNFNTSPIIDIKVEVLSGNNLVKDSTFSDENGFYSIENVGYVWKPKIRFSHRDYRPHSDKLLPTFLDSNNNVYHDAILTSIPDNQKIKSVPKSSLVGRAESFFIAGNNFYHLSKIDDQIESEQIIIKSMKAIENKDGYLLINVNDQFYDPVRCYVPQIKKYENLASIMSGYFKKPYFKNSKLPKFLPNNLLRPSIIYGTVFNFSTKEPIAGAEVRILNSSKRRITAKDGKFAFEVDKIGTYQILVEAPMSLGLFQQGKTEILVNNSHGGWFLSHQYLKP
;
A
#
# COMPACT_ATOMS: atom_id res chain seq x y z
N MET A 1 10.56 -6.29 70.92
CA MET A 1 9.31 -5.60 70.57
C MET A 1 9.37 -5.03 69.14
N LEU A 2 10.32 -4.14 68.82
CA LEU A 2 10.45 -3.51 67.49
C LEU A 2 10.60 -4.51 66.31
N ARG A 3 11.40 -5.58 66.48
CA ARG A 3 11.57 -6.62 65.45
C ARG A 3 10.30 -7.40 65.11
N PHE A 4 9.45 -7.67 66.10
CA PHE A 4 8.16 -8.36 65.86
C PHE A 4 7.17 -7.44 65.13
N PHE A 5 7.19 -6.14 65.44
CA PHE A 5 6.33 -5.16 64.78
C PHE A 5 6.68 -4.99 63.29
N ILE A 6 7.97 -5.01 62.94
CA ILE A 6 8.44 -4.95 61.55
C ILE A 6 8.02 -6.20 60.77
N ILE A 7 8.11 -7.40 61.36
CA ILE A 7 7.69 -8.65 60.71
C ILE A 7 6.17 -8.64 60.45
N ILE A 8 5.37 -8.16 61.41
CA ILE A 8 3.92 -8.05 61.25
C ILE A 8 3.56 -7.03 60.16
N LEU A 9 4.24 -5.88 60.11
CA LEU A 9 4.08 -4.88 59.04
C LEU A 9 4.45 -5.42 57.65
N PHE A 10 5.49 -6.25 57.56
CA PHE A 10 5.91 -6.88 56.31
C PHE A 10 4.93 -7.96 55.84
N ILE A 11 4.33 -8.71 56.77
CA ILE A 11 3.28 -9.69 56.45
C ILE A 11 2.00 -8.96 56.01
N TYR A 12 1.62 -7.87 56.69
CA TYR A 12 0.47 -7.05 56.32
C TYR A 12 0.62 -6.36 54.95
N SER A 13 1.82 -5.89 54.61
CA SER A 13 2.07 -5.26 53.31
C SER A 13 2.02 -6.23 52.14
N ASN A 14 2.45 -7.49 52.33
CA ASN A 14 2.32 -8.53 51.31
C ASN A 14 0.85 -8.99 51.13
N LEU A 15 0.04 -8.95 52.20
CA LEU A 15 -1.39 -9.28 52.14
C LEU A 15 -2.25 -8.19 51.48
N LEU A 16 -1.77 -6.94 51.41
CA LEU A 16 -2.45 -5.80 50.79
C LEU A 16 -1.87 -5.40 49.42
N CYS A 17 -0.88 -6.13 48.91
CA CYS A 17 -0.31 -5.86 47.60
C CYS A 17 -1.28 -6.36 46.52
N GLN A 18 -1.63 -5.48 45.56
CA GLN A 18 -2.50 -5.85 44.45
C GLN A 18 -1.84 -6.97 43.64
N PRO A 19 -2.52 -8.11 43.38
CA PRO A 19 -1.92 -9.22 42.65
C PRO A 19 -1.52 -8.75 41.24
N LYS A 20 -0.21 -8.86 40.94
CA LYS A 20 0.36 -8.45 39.65
C LYS A 20 -0.29 -9.20 38.48
N GLU A 21 -0.67 -10.46 38.70
CA GLU A 21 -1.31 -11.35 37.74
C GLU A 21 -2.73 -10.91 37.35
N GLU A 22 -3.42 -10.12 38.19
CA GLU A 22 -4.72 -9.51 37.82
C GLU A 22 -4.55 -8.32 36.86
N ILE A 23 -3.32 -7.83 36.68
CA ILE A 23 -3.01 -6.62 35.93
C ILE A 23 -2.27 -6.93 34.63
N GLU A 24 -1.41 -7.94 34.61
CA GLU A 24 -0.65 -8.39 33.44
C GLU A 24 -0.52 -9.91 33.49
N PHE A 25 -0.81 -10.56 32.36
CA PHE A 25 -0.64 -12.00 32.21
C PHE A 25 -0.10 -12.35 30.82
N GLU A 26 0.52 -13.52 30.72
CA GLU A 26 0.97 -14.08 29.46
C GLU A 26 -0.20 -14.67 28.71
N LEU A 27 -0.37 -14.25 27.46
CA LEU A 27 -1.34 -14.81 26.53
C LEU A 27 -0.58 -15.50 25.41
N ASN A 28 -0.65 -16.82 25.33
CA ASN A 28 0.02 -17.57 24.27
C ASN A 28 -0.81 -17.50 23.00
N THR A 29 -2.00 -18.07 23.04
CA THR A 29 -2.92 -18.10 21.88
C THR A 29 -4.28 -17.60 22.29
N ILE A 30 -4.94 -16.84 21.42
CA ILE A 30 -6.38 -16.58 21.52
C ILE A 30 -7.08 -16.98 20.24
N SER A 31 -8.14 -17.77 20.37
CA SER A 31 -8.93 -18.26 19.23
C SER A 31 -10.41 -18.33 19.56
N GLY A 32 -11.26 -18.47 18.55
CA GLY A 32 -12.70 -18.61 18.73
C GLY A 32 -13.46 -18.42 17.43
N TYR A 33 -14.79 -18.50 17.52
CA TYR A 33 -15.71 -18.24 16.41
C TYR A 33 -16.44 -16.91 16.59
N ILE A 34 -16.68 -16.24 15.47
CA ILE A 34 -17.45 -15.01 15.41
C ILE A 34 -18.76 -15.29 14.70
N LEU A 35 -19.86 -15.11 15.42
CA LEU A 35 -21.21 -15.43 14.95
C LEU A 35 -22.07 -14.17 14.88
N ASP A 36 -23.01 -14.15 13.94
CA ASP A 36 -24.00 -13.10 13.84
C ASP A 36 -25.12 -13.31 14.87
N ASN A 37 -25.48 -12.25 15.59
CA ASN A 37 -26.49 -12.29 16.64
C ASN A 37 -27.88 -12.71 16.13
N PHE A 38 -28.20 -12.47 14.86
CA PHE A 38 -29.55 -12.69 14.34
C PHE A 38 -29.80 -14.14 13.92
N ASN A 39 -28.84 -14.75 13.23
CA ASN A 39 -29.00 -16.06 12.61
C ASN A 39 -27.93 -17.08 13.04
N THR A 40 -27.02 -16.70 13.94
CA THR A 40 -25.89 -17.52 14.41
C THR A 40 -24.97 -18.00 13.28
N SER A 41 -25.02 -17.37 12.10
CA SER A 41 -24.13 -17.71 11.00
C SER A 41 -22.72 -17.20 11.28
N PRO A 42 -21.67 -17.94 10.88
CA PRO A 42 -20.30 -17.46 11.01
C PRO A 42 -20.08 -16.18 10.20
N ILE A 43 -19.27 -15.26 10.74
CA ILE A 43 -18.94 -13.99 10.10
C ILE A 43 -17.47 -13.97 9.66
N ILE A 44 -17.29 -13.89 8.34
CA ILE A 44 -15.99 -13.76 7.67
C ILE A 44 -15.47 -12.30 7.71
N ASP A 45 -14.15 -12.13 7.60
CA ASP A 45 -13.48 -10.84 7.41
C ASP A 45 -13.65 -9.83 8.55
N ILE A 46 -13.99 -10.30 9.76
CA ILE A 46 -13.97 -9.47 10.96
C ILE A 46 -12.52 -9.26 11.38
N LYS A 47 -12.10 -8.01 11.52
CA LYS A 47 -10.78 -7.69 12.09
C LYS A 47 -10.84 -7.92 13.60
N VAL A 48 -9.97 -8.81 14.08
CA VAL A 48 -9.81 -9.15 15.50
C VAL A 48 -8.48 -8.59 15.99
N GLU A 49 -8.49 -7.86 17.09
CA GLU A 49 -7.29 -7.22 17.65
C GLU A 49 -7.17 -7.50 19.14
N VAL A 50 -5.99 -7.94 19.59
CA VAL A 50 -5.62 -7.95 21.00
C VAL A 50 -4.98 -6.61 21.34
N LEU A 51 -5.51 -5.95 22.35
CA LEU A 51 -5.11 -4.62 22.80
C LEU A 51 -4.54 -4.71 24.21
N SER A 52 -3.48 -3.97 24.48
CA SER A 52 -3.07 -3.63 25.85
C SER A 52 -4.03 -2.61 26.48
N GLY A 53 -4.02 -2.46 27.80
CA GLY A 53 -4.94 -1.57 28.52
C GLY A 53 -4.85 -0.09 28.12
N ASN A 54 -3.75 0.33 27.49
CA ASN A 54 -3.59 1.65 26.88
C ASN A 54 -4.12 1.74 25.42
N ASN A 55 -4.87 0.73 24.98
CA ASN A 55 -5.40 0.53 23.63
C ASN A 55 -4.34 0.39 22.53
N LEU A 56 -3.08 0.11 22.87
CA LEU A 56 -2.05 -0.26 21.89
C LEU A 56 -2.36 -1.67 21.36
N VAL A 57 -2.45 -1.81 20.03
CA VAL A 57 -2.59 -3.11 19.38
C VAL A 57 -1.31 -3.91 19.61
N LYS A 58 -1.48 -5.08 20.21
CA LYS A 58 -0.40 -6.06 20.40
C LYS A 58 -0.31 -6.97 19.20
N ASP A 59 -1.45 -7.51 18.78
CA ASP A 59 -1.53 -8.35 17.60
C ASP A 59 -2.95 -8.32 17.00
N SER A 60 -3.10 -8.80 15.77
CA SER A 60 -4.37 -8.81 15.07
C SER A 60 -4.45 -9.89 13.98
N THR A 61 -5.66 -10.34 13.71
CA THR A 61 -5.97 -11.28 12.61
C THR A 61 -7.32 -10.93 11.98
N PHE A 62 -7.74 -11.73 11.01
CA PHE A 62 -9.09 -11.69 10.44
C PHE A 62 -9.77 -13.05 10.60
N SER A 63 -11.09 -13.06 10.77
CA SER A 63 -11.85 -14.31 10.77
C SER A 63 -11.94 -14.91 9.37
N ASP A 64 -11.89 -16.25 9.30
CA ASP A 64 -11.97 -17.01 8.07
C ASP A 64 -13.41 -17.22 7.58
N GLU A 65 -13.59 -18.02 6.53
CA GLU A 65 -14.89 -18.35 5.94
C GLU A 65 -15.85 -19.09 6.88
N ASN A 66 -15.32 -19.73 7.92
CA ASN A 66 -16.10 -20.38 8.98
C ASN A 66 -16.27 -19.47 10.20
N GLY A 67 -15.85 -18.20 10.12
CA GLY A 67 -15.89 -17.24 11.22
C GLY A 67 -14.87 -17.53 12.30
N PHE A 68 -13.94 -18.46 12.08
CA PHE A 68 -12.89 -18.81 13.02
C PHE A 68 -11.73 -17.82 12.95
N TYR A 69 -11.15 -17.48 14.09
CA TYR A 69 -9.93 -16.69 14.17
C TYR A 69 -8.94 -17.33 15.14
N SER A 70 -7.65 -17.09 14.89
CA SER A 70 -6.56 -17.47 15.80
C SER A 70 -5.45 -16.42 15.76
N ILE A 71 -4.95 -16.05 16.94
CA ILE A 71 -3.79 -15.19 17.13
C ILE A 71 -2.84 -15.95 18.06
N GLU A 72 -1.66 -16.28 17.56
CA GLU A 72 -0.65 -17.09 18.24
C GLU A 72 0.52 -16.23 18.68
N ASN A 73 1.23 -16.64 19.74
CA ASN A 73 2.43 -16.00 20.27
C ASN A 73 2.24 -14.52 20.69
N VAL A 74 1.14 -14.20 21.37
CA VAL A 74 0.84 -12.82 21.78
C VAL A 74 1.82 -12.30 22.85
N GLY A 75 2.17 -13.13 23.84
CA GLY A 75 3.07 -12.82 24.94
C GLY A 75 2.42 -12.08 26.11
N TYR A 76 3.22 -11.37 26.91
CA TYR A 76 2.73 -10.62 28.08
C TYR A 76 1.94 -9.38 27.68
N VAL A 77 0.71 -9.28 28.19
CA VAL A 77 -0.18 -8.15 27.94
C VAL A 77 -0.75 -7.58 29.24
N TRP A 78 -0.63 -6.26 29.39
CA TRP A 78 -1.20 -5.49 30.49
C TRP A 78 -2.68 -5.22 30.24
N LYS A 79 -3.56 -5.62 31.16
CA LYS A 79 -5.03 -5.45 31.13
C LYS A 79 -5.62 -5.68 29.72
N PRO A 80 -5.41 -6.87 29.14
CA PRO A 80 -5.72 -7.11 27.75
C PRO A 80 -7.22 -6.96 27.45
N LYS A 81 -7.50 -6.54 26.23
CA LYS A 81 -8.85 -6.52 25.65
C LYS A 81 -8.79 -7.11 24.27
N ILE A 82 -9.85 -7.77 23.85
CA ILE A 82 -10.05 -8.18 22.46
C ILE A 82 -11.07 -7.23 21.83
N ARG A 83 -10.81 -6.79 20.60
CA ARG A 83 -11.69 -5.92 19.83
C ARG A 83 -12.02 -6.55 18.50
N PHE A 84 -13.30 -6.52 18.16
CA PHE A 84 -13.85 -6.99 16.89
C PHE A 84 -14.38 -5.78 16.12
N SER A 85 -13.91 -5.62 14.88
CA SER A 85 -14.27 -4.47 14.07
C SER A 85 -14.55 -4.86 12.62
N HIS A 86 -15.66 -4.36 12.11
CA HIS A 86 -16.05 -4.46 10.72
C HIS A 86 -17.03 -3.32 10.39
N ARG A 87 -17.08 -2.90 9.13
CA ARG A 87 -17.91 -1.76 8.71
C ARG A 87 -19.42 -2.02 8.83
N ASP A 88 -19.82 -3.29 8.74
CA ASP A 88 -21.22 -3.73 8.70
C ASP A 88 -21.73 -4.18 10.09
N TYR A 89 -20.88 -4.14 11.12
CA TYR A 89 -21.19 -4.58 12.48
C TYR A 89 -20.88 -3.48 13.49
N ARG A 90 -21.62 -3.45 14.60
CA ARG A 90 -21.30 -2.54 15.70
C ARG A 90 -19.95 -2.92 16.30
N PRO A 91 -19.05 -1.96 16.57
CA PRO A 91 -17.79 -2.26 17.25
C PRO A 91 -18.07 -2.99 18.56
N HIS A 92 -17.37 -4.09 18.78
CA HIS A 92 -17.51 -4.92 19.97
C HIS A 92 -16.15 -5.12 20.61
N SER A 93 -16.08 -5.09 21.94
CA SER A 93 -14.82 -5.29 22.65
C SER A 93 -15.03 -5.87 24.04
N ASP A 94 -14.27 -6.90 24.36
CA ASP A 94 -14.34 -7.60 25.63
C ASP A 94 -13.01 -7.49 26.38
N LYS A 95 -13.10 -7.44 27.72
CA LYS A 95 -11.92 -7.50 28.57
C LYS A 95 -11.50 -8.96 28.71
N LEU A 96 -10.22 -9.24 28.52
CA LEU A 96 -9.67 -10.56 28.78
C LEU A 96 -9.19 -10.64 30.23
N LEU A 97 -9.73 -11.60 30.97
CA LEU A 97 -9.39 -11.84 32.37
C LEU A 97 -8.47 -13.05 32.49
N PRO A 98 -7.58 -13.11 33.50
CA PRO A 98 -6.71 -14.26 33.72
C PRO A 98 -7.48 -15.57 33.90
N THR A 99 -8.72 -15.50 34.41
CA THR A 99 -9.61 -16.66 34.58
C THR A 99 -10.02 -17.33 33.27
N PHE A 100 -9.77 -16.70 32.12
CA PHE A 100 -10.04 -17.27 30.80
C PHE A 100 -8.88 -18.12 30.26
N LEU A 101 -7.72 -18.08 30.92
CA LEU A 101 -6.56 -18.85 30.53
C LEU A 101 -6.74 -20.33 30.88
N ASP A 102 -6.39 -21.20 29.94
CA ASP A 102 -6.14 -22.61 30.23
C ASP A 102 -4.77 -22.81 30.90
N SER A 103 -4.42 -24.07 31.22
CA SER A 103 -3.13 -24.41 31.83
C SER A 103 -1.90 -24.09 30.96
N ASN A 104 -2.11 -23.79 29.68
CA ASN A 104 -1.08 -23.45 28.70
C ASN A 104 -1.14 -21.96 28.30
N ASN A 105 -1.83 -21.12 29.07
CA ASN A 105 -2.04 -19.69 28.81
C ASN A 105 -2.73 -19.37 27.47
N ASN A 106 -3.59 -20.27 26.97
CA ASN A 106 -4.45 -20.00 25.82
C ASN A 106 -5.82 -19.54 26.26
N VAL A 107 -6.47 -18.76 25.41
CA VAL A 107 -7.85 -18.30 25.57
C VAL A 107 -8.68 -18.79 24.40
N TYR A 108 -9.81 -19.42 24.72
CA TYR A 108 -10.87 -19.66 23.75
C TYR A 108 -12.02 -18.69 24.02
N HIS A 109 -12.37 -17.87 23.03
CA HIS A 109 -13.30 -16.76 23.19
C HIS A 109 -14.19 -16.60 21.96
N ASP A 110 -15.42 -17.08 22.03
CA ASP A 110 -16.40 -16.82 20.97
C ASP A 110 -16.97 -15.40 21.10
N ALA A 111 -17.34 -14.81 19.97
CA ALA A 111 -17.92 -13.47 19.91
C ALA A 111 -19.22 -13.48 19.10
N ILE A 112 -20.24 -12.78 19.61
CA ILE A 112 -21.50 -12.58 18.91
C ILE A 112 -21.62 -11.10 18.53
N LEU A 113 -21.68 -10.81 17.23
CA LEU A 113 -21.73 -9.44 16.74
C LEU A 113 -23.13 -9.03 16.28
N THR A 114 -23.49 -7.78 16.55
CA THR A 114 -24.75 -7.20 16.10
C THR A 114 -24.53 -6.42 14.80
N SER A 115 -25.20 -6.84 13.72
CA SER A 115 -25.17 -6.14 12.44
C SER A 115 -25.73 -4.71 12.58
N ILE A 116 -25.14 -3.76 11.86
CA ILE A 116 -25.71 -2.41 11.73
C ILE A 116 -26.94 -2.49 10.82
N PRO A 117 -28.08 -1.87 11.16
CA PRO A 117 -29.25 -1.84 10.27
C PRO A 117 -28.94 -1.21 8.90
N ASP A 118 -29.55 -1.70 7.82
CA ASP A 118 -29.23 -1.25 6.45
C ASP A 118 -29.39 0.26 6.22
N ASN A 119 -30.32 0.92 6.94
CA ASN A 119 -30.52 2.36 6.88
C ASN A 119 -29.39 3.19 7.56
N GLN A 120 -28.58 2.54 8.41
CA GLN A 120 -27.44 3.12 9.11
C GLN A 120 -26.10 2.66 8.53
N LYS A 121 -26.10 1.59 7.72
CA LYS A 121 -24.89 1.16 7.00
C LYS A 121 -24.45 2.30 6.08
N ILE A 122 -23.16 2.61 6.12
CA ILE A 122 -22.55 3.46 5.11
C ILE A 122 -22.84 2.77 3.78
N LYS A 123 -23.61 3.43 2.89
CA LYS A 123 -23.89 2.89 1.56
C LYS A 123 -22.58 2.43 0.96
N SER A 124 -22.44 1.14 0.69
CA SER A 124 -21.23 0.62 0.07
C SER A 124 -21.04 1.45 -1.19
N VAL A 125 -19.89 2.11 -1.34
CA VAL A 125 -19.54 2.70 -2.63
C VAL A 125 -19.67 1.55 -3.61
N PRO A 126 -20.58 1.60 -4.61
CA PRO A 126 -20.73 0.52 -5.54
C PRO A 126 -19.33 0.21 -6.07
N LYS A 127 -18.88 -1.04 -5.93
CA LYS A 127 -17.61 -1.47 -6.55
C LYS A 127 -17.70 -0.98 -7.99
N SER A 128 -16.73 -0.17 -8.41
CA SER A 128 -16.62 0.22 -9.81
C SER A 128 -16.70 -1.05 -10.64
N SER A 129 -17.46 -1.04 -11.74
CA SER A 129 -17.54 -2.19 -12.64
C SER A 129 -16.15 -2.71 -13.00
N LEU A 130 -16.02 -4.00 -13.38
CA LEU A 130 -14.74 -4.56 -13.83
C LEU A 130 -14.07 -3.63 -14.87
N VAL A 131 -14.88 -3.16 -15.82
CA VAL A 131 -14.53 -2.15 -16.82
C VAL A 131 -14.04 -0.87 -16.16
N GLY A 132 -14.86 -0.19 -15.36
CA GLY A 132 -14.50 1.11 -14.76
C GLY A 132 -13.26 1.01 -13.85
N ARG A 133 -13.07 -0.14 -13.18
CA ARG A 133 -11.86 -0.38 -12.40
C ARG A 133 -10.64 -0.52 -13.29
N ALA A 134 -10.72 -1.28 -14.38
CA ALA A 134 -9.63 -1.43 -15.33
C ALA A 134 -9.22 -0.07 -15.90
N GLU A 135 -10.20 0.72 -16.34
CA GLU A 135 -9.99 2.04 -16.94
C GLU A 135 -9.26 3.00 -16.00
N SER A 136 -9.47 2.90 -14.69
CA SER A 136 -8.77 3.73 -13.70
C SER A 136 -7.25 3.55 -13.68
N PHE A 137 -6.72 2.45 -14.21
CA PHE A 137 -5.27 2.21 -14.30
C PHE A 137 -4.64 2.79 -15.57
N PHE A 138 -5.44 3.15 -16.59
CA PHE A 138 -4.93 3.60 -17.88
C PHE A 138 -5.31 5.06 -18.15
N ILE A 139 -4.59 5.96 -17.50
CA ILE A 139 -4.79 7.40 -17.65
C ILE A 139 -4.02 7.88 -18.90
N ALA A 140 -4.67 8.65 -19.77
CA ALA A 140 -4.01 9.25 -20.93
C ALA A 140 -2.82 10.13 -20.51
N GLY A 141 -1.70 9.99 -21.21
CA GLY A 141 -0.42 10.61 -20.88
C GLY A 141 0.50 9.74 -20.00
N ASN A 142 -0.04 8.74 -19.30
CA ASN A 142 0.77 7.78 -18.55
C ASN A 142 1.25 6.63 -19.46
N ASN A 143 2.00 5.70 -18.87
CA ASN A 143 2.43 4.49 -19.55
C ASN A 143 2.13 3.23 -18.73
N PHE A 144 2.22 2.11 -19.42
CA PHE A 144 2.23 0.77 -18.84
C PHE A 144 3.22 -0.09 -19.63
N TYR A 145 3.52 -1.28 -19.11
CA TYR A 145 4.33 -2.25 -19.82
C TYR A 145 3.47 -3.42 -20.30
N HIS A 146 3.66 -3.83 -21.55
CA HIS A 146 3.11 -5.06 -22.08
C HIS A 146 4.21 -6.12 -22.16
N LEU A 147 3.92 -7.31 -21.65
CA LEU A 147 4.84 -8.44 -21.71
C LEU A 147 4.50 -9.31 -22.92
N SER A 148 5.47 -9.46 -23.82
CA SER A 148 5.39 -10.33 -24.99
C SER A 148 6.40 -11.48 -24.86
N LYS A 149 6.15 -12.56 -25.60
CA LYS A 149 7.07 -13.68 -25.70
C LYS A 149 7.51 -13.78 -27.16
N ILE A 150 8.81 -13.64 -27.41
CA ILE A 150 9.44 -13.72 -28.73
C ILE A 150 10.54 -14.76 -28.61
N ASP A 151 10.51 -15.81 -29.44
CA ASP A 151 11.53 -16.86 -29.52
C ASP A 151 11.96 -17.44 -28.16
N ASP A 152 10.97 -17.80 -27.33
CA ASP A 152 11.14 -18.29 -25.95
C ASP A 152 11.75 -17.34 -24.92
N GLN A 153 12.06 -16.11 -25.30
CA GLN A 153 12.48 -15.04 -24.40
C GLN A 153 11.31 -14.12 -24.04
N ILE A 154 11.33 -13.64 -22.80
CA ILE A 154 10.36 -12.67 -22.30
C ILE A 154 10.90 -11.28 -22.61
N GLU A 155 10.12 -10.50 -23.35
CA GLU A 155 10.39 -9.09 -23.59
C GLU A 155 9.27 -8.23 -23.01
N SER A 156 9.57 -6.96 -22.80
CA SER A 156 8.53 -6.01 -22.43
C SER A 156 8.63 -4.72 -23.22
N GLU A 157 7.47 -4.22 -23.61
CA GLU A 157 7.30 -2.99 -24.36
C GLU A 157 6.66 -1.93 -23.45
N GLN A 158 7.26 -0.74 -23.40
CA GLN A 158 6.65 0.41 -22.72
C GLN A 158 5.71 1.13 -23.69
N ILE A 159 4.44 1.21 -23.31
CA ILE A 159 3.39 1.82 -24.15
C ILE A 159 2.89 3.10 -23.47
N ILE A 160 2.90 4.21 -24.20
CA ILE A 160 2.33 5.50 -23.76
C ILE A 160 0.86 5.53 -24.14
N ILE A 161 0.00 5.82 -23.17
CA ILE A 161 -1.46 5.79 -23.33
C ILE A 161 -1.92 7.12 -23.94
N LYS A 162 -2.52 7.08 -25.13
CA LYS A 162 -3.16 8.24 -25.78
C LYS A 162 -4.67 8.15 -25.70
N SER A 163 -5.20 6.96 -25.93
CA SER A 163 -6.62 6.61 -25.81
C SER A 163 -6.73 5.25 -25.13
N MET A 164 -7.84 5.02 -24.42
CA MET A 164 -8.10 3.73 -23.79
C MET A 164 -9.60 3.47 -23.64
N LYS A 165 -9.96 2.19 -23.78
CA LYS A 165 -11.29 1.66 -23.49
C LYS A 165 -11.18 0.22 -23.00
N ALA A 166 -11.86 -0.11 -21.90
CA ALA A 166 -11.97 -1.50 -21.46
C ALA A 166 -13.27 -2.14 -21.96
N ILE A 167 -13.22 -3.41 -22.33
CA ILE A 167 -14.36 -4.17 -22.83
C ILE A 167 -14.43 -5.50 -22.09
N GLU A 168 -15.56 -5.76 -21.43
CA GLU A 168 -15.86 -7.06 -20.83
C GLU A 168 -16.69 -7.90 -21.81
N ASN A 169 -16.26 -9.13 -22.07
CA ASN A 169 -17.02 -10.07 -22.89
C ASN A 169 -18.10 -10.81 -22.07
N LYS A 170 -18.95 -11.59 -22.75
CA LYS A 170 -20.05 -12.35 -22.09
C LYS A 170 -19.56 -13.34 -21.03
N ASP A 171 -18.32 -13.80 -21.12
CA ASP A 171 -17.69 -14.76 -20.19
C ASP A 171 -17.02 -14.08 -18.99
N GLY A 172 -17.07 -12.75 -18.89
CA GLY A 172 -16.40 -11.97 -17.84
C GLY A 172 -14.88 -11.90 -18.02
N TYR A 173 -14.40 -12.08 -19.25
CA TYR A 173 -13.02 -11.81 -19.65
C TYR A 173 -12.89 -10.38 -20.15
N LEU A 174 -11.83 -9.72 -19.73
CA LEU A 174 -11.58 -8.30 -19.96
C LEU A 174 -10.54 -8.13 -21.07
N LEU A 175 -10.83 -7.26 -22.03
CA LEU A 175 -9.89 -6.80 -23.04
C LEU A 175 -9.64 -5.31 -22.87
N ILE A 176 -8.37 -4.90 -22.94
CA ILE A 176 -7.97 -3.50 -22.84
C ILE A 176 -7.63 -3.02 -24.24
N ASN A 177 -8.40 -2.10 -24.80
CA ASN A 177 -8.01 -1.40 -26.02
C ASN A 177 -7.24 -0.13 -25.62
N VAL A 178 -5.97 -0.03 -26.00
CA VAL A 178 -5.14 1.16 -25.84
C VAL A 178 -4.55 1.54 -27.18
N ASN A 179 -4.68 2.80 -27.58
CA ASN A 179 -4.18 3.31 -28.87
C ASN A 179 -4.61 2.45 -30.08
N ASP A 180 -5.88 2.02 -30.08
CA ASP A 180 -6.48 1.18 -31.12
C ASP A 180 -5.91 -0.24 -31.23
N GLN A 181 -5.18 -0.70 -30.20
CA GLN A 181 -4.65 -2.06 -30.09
C GLN A 181 -5.20 -2.76 -28.85
N PHE A 182 -5.53 -4.05 -28.98
CA PHE A 182 -6.05 -4.86 -27.90
C PHE A 182 -4.95 -5.58 -27.12
N TYR A 183 -5.06 -5.54 -25.80
CA TYR A 183 -4.15 -6.14 -24.85
C TYR A 183 -4.89 -7.04 -23.86
N ASP A 184 -4.26 -8.18 -23.55
CA ASP A 184 -4.67 -9.08 -22.48
C ASP A 184 -4.23 -8.49 -21.11
N PRO A 185 -5.15 -8.25 -20.16
CA PRO A 185 -4.83 -7.80 -18.81
C PRO A 185 -3.75 -8.61 -18.10
N VAL A 186 -3.67 -9.91 -18.37
CA VAL A 186 -2.70 -10.83 -17.78
C VAL A 186 -1.27 -10.53 -18.25
N ARG A 187 -1.10 -9.78 -19.34
CA ARG A 187 0.21 -9.34 -19.85
C ARG A 187 0.47 -7.85 -19.63
N CYS A 188 -0.47 -7.13 -19.02
CA CYS A 188 -0.35 -5.71 -18.75
C CYS A 188 0.19 -5.48 -17.34
N TYR A 189 1.24 -4.69 -17.24
CA TYR A 189 1.86 -4.27 -15.99
C TYR A 189 1.71 -2.77 -15.83
N VAL A 190 0.96 -2.36 -14.82
CA VAL A 190 0.60 -0.96 -14.57
C VAL A 190 1.42 -0.40 -13.40
N PRO A 191 1.73 0.90 -13.38
CA PRO A 191 2.51 1.49 -12.31
C PRO A 191 1.76 1.35 -10.97
N GLN A 192 2.49 0.85 -9.98
CA GLN A 192 2.14 0.82 -8.56
C GLN A 192 3.29 1.46 -7.78
N ILE A 193 3.14 1.65 -6.47
CA ILE A 193 4.16 2.32 -5.65
C ILE A 193 5.52 1.62 -5.85
N LYS A 194 6.44 2.33 -6.53
CA LYS A 194 7.82 1.93 -6.88
C LYS A 194 7.97 0.71 -7.80
N LYS A 195 6.90 0.06 -8.26
CA LYS A 195 6.98 -1.17 -9.07
C LYS A 195 5.90 -1.18 -10.14
N TYR A 196 6.05 -2.04 -11.14
CA TYR A 196 4.96 -2.34 -12.08
C TYR A 196 4.35 -3.69 -11.69
N GLU A 197 3.06 -3.69 -11.39
CA GLU A 197 2.32 -4.89 -10.98
C GLU A 197 1.35 -5.31 -12.07
N ASN A 198 1.17 -6.62 -12.20
CA ASN A 198 0.27 -7.20 -13.17
C ASN A 198 -1.19 -6.78 -12.92
N LEU A 199 -1.86 -6.27 -13.96
CA LEU A 199 -3.23 -5.77 -13.87
C LEU A 199 -4.21 -6.88 -13.42
N ALA A 200 -4.08 -8.09 -13.97
CA ALA A 200 -4.94 -9.20 -13.62
C ALA A 200 -4.74 -9.68 -12.16
N SER A 201 -3.53 -9.54 -11.62
CA SER A 201 -3.24 -9.78 -10.19
C SER A 201 -3.96 -8.75 -9.31
N ILE A 202 -3.79 -7.46 -9.61
CA ILE A 202 -4.42 -6.36 -8.85
C ILE A 202 -5.95 -6.51 -8.84
N MET A 203 -6.51 -6.90 -9.98
CA MET A 203 -7.95 -7.02 -10.19
C MET A 203 -8.50 -8.43 -9.91
N SER A 204 -7.71 -9.31 -9.28
CA SER A 204 -8.09 -10.72 -9.03
C SER A 204 -9.48 -10.87 -8.39
N GLY A 205 -9.83 -10.01 -7.42
CA GLY A 205 -11.14 -10.01 -6.75
C GLY A 205 -12.32 -9.46 -7.58
N TYR A 206 -12.08 -9.01 -8.82
CA TYR A 206 -13.12 -8.57 -9.75
C TYR A 206 -13.44 -9.63 -10.82
N PHE A 207 -12.52 -10.56 -11.08
CA PHE A 207 -12.73 -11.60 -12.09
C PHE A 207 -13.50 -12.80 -11.50
N LYS A 208 -14.44 -13.34 -12.28
CA LYS A 208 -15.15 -14.59 -11.93
C LYS A 208 -14.22 -15.81 -11.90
N LYS A 209 -13.10 -15.75 -12.62
CA LYS A 209 -12.11 -16.82 -12.72
C LYS A 209 -10.71 -16.29 -12.38
N PRO A 210 -9.82 -17.11 -11.80
CA PRO A 210 -8.48 -16.69 -11.39
C PRO A 210 -7.51 -16.65 -12.59
N TYR A 211 -7.77 -15.77 -13.57
CA TYR A 211 -7.00 -15.67 -14.82
C TYR A 211 -5.50 -15.51 -14.59
N PHE A 212 -5.10 -14.70 -13.60
CA PHE A 212 -3.69 -14.48 -13.29
C PHE A 212 -2.99 -15.73 -12.74
N LYS A 213 -3.63 -16.50 -11.84
CA LYS A 213 -3.03 -17.68 -11.19
C LYS A 213 -2.61 -18.75 -12.21
N ASN A 214 -3.39 -18.89 -13.28
CA ASN A 214 -3.14 -19.86 -14.34
C ASN A 214 -2.08 -19.41 -15.36
N SER A 215 -1.69 -18.13 -15.36
CA SER A 215 -0.79 -17.55 -16.37
C SER A 215 0.68 -17.91 -16.19
N LYS A 216 1.10 -18.25 -14.95
CA LYS A 216 2.51 -18.42 -14.56
C LYS A 216 3.39 -17.17 -14.77
N LEU A 217 2.80 -16.00 -15.01
CA LEU A 217 3.53 -14.74 -15.14
C LEU A 217 3.85 -14.14 -13.76
N PRO A 218 4.94 -13.36 -13.65
CA PRO A 218 5.33 -12.78 -12.37
C PRO A 218 4.33 -11.71 -11.94
N LYS A 219 4.06 -11.60 -10.63
CA LYS A 219 3.18 -10.57 -10.07
C LYS A 219 3.72 -9.16 -10.34
N PHE A 220 5.02 -8.98 -10.20
CA PHE A 220 5.72 -7.73 -10.48
C PHE A 220 6.65 -7.89 -11.67
N LEU A 221 6.71 -6.90 -12.55
CA LEU A 221 7.62 -6.93 -13.68
C LEU A 221 9.07 -6.78 -13.18
N PRO A 222 9.97 -7.72 -13.52
CA PRO A 222 11.40 -7.63 -13.17
C PRO A 222 12.07 -6.35 -13.70
N ASN A 223 13.00 -5.78 -12.92
CA ASN A 223 13.66 -4.52 -13.27
C ASN A 223 14.47 -4.59 -14.58
N ASN A 224 15.01 -5.76 -14.94
CA ASN A 224 15.76 -5.95 -16.19
C ASN A 224 14.87 -5.87 -17.44
N LEU A 225 13.54 -5.93 -17.28
CA LEU A 225 12.58 -5.72 -18.36
C LEU A 225 12.10 -4.26 -18.42
N LEU A 226 12.27 -3.50 -17.34
CA LEU A 226 11.88 -2.10 -17.28
C LEU A 226 12.92 -1.21 -17.95
N ARG A 227 12.48 -0.11 -18.57
CA ARG A 227 13.40 0.95 -19.02
C ARG A 227 14.00 1.70 -17.82
N PRO A 228 15.19 2.32 -17.97
CA PRO A 228 15.73 3.22 -16.96
C PRO A 228 14.71 4.29 -16.55
N SER A 229 14.79 4.72 -15.29
CA SER A 229 13.95 5.79 -14.77
C SER A 229 14.23 7.11 -15.49
N ILE A 230 13.25 8.01 -15.51
CA ILE A 230 13.35 9.30 -16.19
C ILE A 230 13.26 10.42 -15.17
N ILE A 231 14.25 11.30 -15.13
CA ILE A 231 14.14 12.63 -14.52
C ILE A 231 13.68 13.59 -15.60
N TYR A 232 12.56 14.27 -15.40
CA TYR A 232 12.00 15.18 -16.38
C TYR A 232 11.47 16.45 -15.73
N GLY A 233 11.30 17.49 -16.52
CA GLY A 233 10.73 18.74 -16.02
C GLY A 233 10.69 19.80 -17.08
N THR A 234 10.38 21.01 -16.62
CA THR A 234 10.35 22.23 -17.43
C THR A 234 11.18 23.28 -16.72
N VAL A 235 11.97 24.02 -17.49
CA VAL A 235 12.68 25.20 -17.02
C VAL A 235 11.80 26.42 -17.24
N PHE A 236 11.55 27.19 -16.17
CA PHE A 236 10.69 28.38 -16.19
C PHE A 236 11.46 29.64 -15.82
N ASN A 237 11.04 30.75 -16.40
CA ASN A 237 11.33 32.06 -15.85
C ASN A 237 10.49 32.24 -14.58
N PHE A 238 11.14 32.50 -13.45
CA PHE A 238 10.44 32.62 -12.18
C PHE A 238 9.45 33.80 -12.15
N SER A 239 9.77 34.90 -12.83
CA SER A 239 8.97 36.12 -12.84
C SER A 239 7.77 36.00 -13.79
N THR A 240 7.99 35.56 -15.03
CA THR A 240 6.92 35.49 -16.04
C THR A 240 6.13 34.18 -15.99
N LYS A 241 6.68 33.14 -15.34
CA LYS A 241 6.18 31.75 -15.35
C LYS A 241 6.19 31.10 -16.74
N GLU A 242 6.82 31.73 -17.72
CA GLU A 242 6.93 31.18 -19.07
C GLU A 242 8.07 30.14 -19.16
N PRO A 243 7.91 29.10 -19.99
CA PRO A 243 8.96 28.12 -20.23
C PRO A 243 10.14 28.75 -20.99
N ILE A 244 11.36 28.36 -20.62
CA ILE A 244 12.60 28.86 -21.22
C ILE A 244 13.10 27.83 -22.23
N ALA A 245 13.07 28.20 -23.51
CA ALA A 245 13.70 27.44 -24.58
C ALA A 245 15.22 27.71 -24.64
N GLY A 246 16.00 26.70 -25.04
CA GLY A 246 17.44 26.83 -25.21
C GLY A 246 18.26 26.84 -23.91
N ALA A 247 17.64 26.62 -22.75
CA ALA A 247 18.36 26.44 -21.50
C ALA A 247 19.11 25.10 -21.50
N GLU A 248 20.36 25.13 -21.07
CA GLU A 248 21.14 23.93 -20.84
C GLU A 248 20.79 23.36 -19.47
N VAL A 249 20.46 22.07 -19.45
CA VAL A 249 20.26 21.29 -18.23
C VAL A 249 21.32 20.21 -18.16
N ARG A 250 21.94 20.01 -16.99
CA ARG A 250 22.95 18.98 -16.75
C ARG A 250 22.69 18.26 -15.44
N ILE A 251 23.11 17.00 -15.39
CA ILE A 251 23.24 16.27 -14.13
C ILE A 251 24.70 16.37 -13.68
N LEU A 252 24.94 16.96 -12.50
CA LEU A 252 26.28 17.11 -11.93
C LEU A 252 26.97 15.75 -11.78
N ASN A 253 28.29 15.72 -11.96
CA ASN A 253 29.11 14.50 -11.92
C ASN A 253 28.70 13.43 -12.96
N SER A 254 28.06 13.86 -14.05
CA SER A 254 27.76 13.01 -15.19
C SER A 254 28.04 13.75 -16.52
N SER A 255 28.15 12.99 -17.61
CA SER A 255 28.21 13.54 -18.97
C SER A 255 26.83 13.90 -19.53
N LYS A 256 25.74 13.68 -18.79
CA LYS A 256 24.37 13.88 -19.28
C LYS A 256 24.04 15.37 -19.31
N ARG A 257 23.83 15.89 -20.53
CA ARG A 257 23.41 17.26 -20.85
C ARG A 257 22.22 17.25 -21.83
N ARG A 258 21.32 18.22 -21.69
CA ARG A 258 20.20 18.48 -22.62
C ARG A 258 20.03 19.97 -22.82
N ILE A 259 19.51 20.36 -23.98
CA ILE A 259 19.03 21.71 -24.24
C ILE A 259 17.51 21.65 -24.26
N THR A 260 16.85 22.58 -23.57
CA THR A 260 15.38 22.60 -23.51
C THR A 260 14.76 22.92 -24.86
N ALA A 261 13.66 22.24 -25.18
CA ALA A 261 12.87 22.50 -26.37
C ALA A 261 12.07 23.82 -26.26
N LYS A 262 11.28 24.15 -27.28
CA LYS A 262 10.45 25.37 -27.31
C LYS A 262 9.48 25.49 -26.12
N ASP A 263 9.04 24.35 -25.58
CA ASP A 263 8.16 24.27 -24.41
C ASP A 263 8.93 24.19 -23.08
N GLY A 264 10.24 24.45 -23.09
CA GLY A 264 11.11 24.46 -21.93
C GLY A 264 11.38 23.09 -21.30
N LYS A 265 10.92 22.00 -21.93
CA LYS A 265 11.00 20.66 -21.35
C LYS A 265 12.38 20.03 -21.52
N PHE A 266 12.74 19.19 -20.56
CA PHE A 266 13.91 18.31 -20.60
C PHE A 266 13.58 16.94 -20.01
N ALA A 267 14.37 15.93 -20.39
CA ALA A 267 14.31 14.58 -19.81
C ALA A 267 15.68 13.89 -19.85
N PHE A 268 16.00 13.16 -18.78
CA PHE A 268 17.19 12.32 -18.64
C PHE A 268 16.80 10.92 -18.20
N GLU A 269 17.33 9.92 -18.89
CA GLU A 269 17.34 8.55 -18.38
C GLU A 269 18.41 8.40 -17.30
N VAL A 270 18.06 7.74 -16.20
CA VAL A 270 18.93 7.40 -15.08
C VAL A 270 18.69 5.95 -14.67
N ASP A 271 19.77 5.21 -14.52
CA ASP A 271 19.81 3.76 -14.28
C ASP A 271 20.31 3.40 -12.88
N LYS A 272 20.53 4.41 -12.03
CA LYS A 272 21.01 4.24 -10.65
C LYS A 272 20.08 4.93 -9.66
N ILE A 273 20.00 4.37 -8.47
CA ILE A 273 19.33 4.98 -7.33
C ILE A 273 20.31 5.99 -6.72
N GLY A 274 19.81 7.14 -6.28
CA GLY A 274 20.62 8.14 -5.61
C GLY A 274 20.04 9.54 -5.69
N THR A 275 20.79 10.49 -5.14
CA THR A 275 20.48 11.92 -5.22
C THR A 275 21.20 12.52 -6.42
N TYR A 276 20.43 13.11 -7.34
CA TYR A 276 20.94 13.76 -8.54
C TYR A 276 20.85 15.26 -8.38
N GLN A 277 21.96 15.97 -8.58
CA GLN A 277 21.96 17.43 -8.62
C GLN A 277 21.77 17.91 -10.06
N ILE A 278 20.79 18.79 -10.26
CA ILE A 278 20.45 19.36 -11.56
C ILE A 278 20.99 20.79 -11.62
N LEU A 279 21.82 21.04 -12.63
CA LEU A 279 22.33 22.36 -12.97
C LEU A 279 21.66 22.88 -14.23
N VAL A 280 21.30 24.15 -14.22
CA VAL A 280 20.63 24.82 -15.33
C VAL A 280 21.30 26.15 -15.65
N GLU A 281 21.63 26.33 -16.92
CA GLU A 281 22.19 27.57 -17.45
C GLU A 281 21.29 28.09 -18.57
N ALA A 282 20.74 29.30 -18.41
CA ALA A 282 19.97 29.94 -19.48
C ALA A 282 20.90 30.50 -20.57
N PRO A 283 20.38 30.73 -21.79
CA PRO A 283 21.05 31.56 -22.78
C PRO A 283 21.46 32.91 -22.16
N MET A 284 22.73 33.30 -22.35
CA MET A 284 23.29 34.53 -21.76
C MET A 284 22.46 35.78 -22.04
N SER A 285 21.81 35.85 -23.22
CA SER A 285 20.95 36.98 -23.61
C SER A 285 19.76 37.20 -22.69
N LEU A 286 19.35 36.20 -21.90
CA LEU A 286 18.23 36.31 -20.97
C LEU A 286 18.65 36.82 -19.60
N GLY A 287 19.94 36.75 -19.25
CA GLY A 287 20.43 37.17 -17.93
C GLY A 287 19.76 36.45 -16.76
N LEU A 288 19.40 35.17 -16.92
CA LEU A 288 18.72 34.38 -15.91
C LEU A 288 19.64 33.31 -15.34
N PHE A 289 19.58 33.10 -14.03
CA PHE A 289 20.46 32.20 -13.30
C PHE A 289 19.68 31.29 -12.37
N GLN A 290 20.21 30.08 -12.16
CA GLN A 290 19.69 29.17 -11.15
C GLN A 290 20.09 29.67 -9.76
N GLN A 291 19.12 29.74 -8.85
CA GLN A 291 19.40 30.05 -7.45
C GLN A 291 19.48 28.77 -6.62
N GLY A 292 20.62 28.58 -5.95
CA GLY A 292 20.84 27.44 -5.05
C GLY A 292 21.09 26.12 -5.79
N LYS A 293 21.00 25.02 -5.03
CA LYS A 293 21.19 23.65 -5.55
C LYS A 293 19.82 22.99 -5.70
N THR A 294 19.56 22.43 -6.88
CA THR A 294 18.39 21.56 -7.08
C THR A 294 18.82 20.12 -6.99
N GLU A 295 18.23 19.36 -6.08
CA GLU A 295 18.48 17.93 -5.91
C GLU A 295 17.19 17.13 -6.10
N ILE A 296 17.31 15.93 -6.67
CA ILE A 296 16.20 14.99 -6.77
C ILE A 296 16.63 13.59 -6.32
N LEU A 297 15.86 13.01 -5.40
CA LEU A 297 16.05 11.65 -4.93
C LEU A 297 15.35 10.66 -5.88
N VAL A 298 16.15 9.89 -6.60
CA VAL A 298 15.69 8.77 -7.42
C VAL A 298 15.75 7.53 -6.56
N ASN A 299 14.58 7.04 -6.13
CA ASN A 299 14.45 5.89 -5.23
C ASN A 299 14.20 4.56 -5.96
N ASN A 300 14.13 4.57 -7.29
CA ASN A 300 14.08 3.40 -8.15
C ASN A 300 14.82 3.69 -9.45
N SER A 301 15.73 2.81 -9.84
CA SER A 301 16.54 2.96 -11.06
C SER A 301 15.79 2.66 -12.36
N HIS A 302 14.66 1.93 -12.31
CA HIS A 302 13.95 1.53 -13.53
C HIS A 302 12.44 1.77 -13.43
N GLY A 303 11.86 2.28 -14.52
CA GLY A 303 10.42 2.50 -14.68
C GLY A 303 9.86 3.69 -13.88
N GLY A 304 10.68 4.40 -13.11
CA GLY A 304 10.27 5.57 -12.35
C GLY A 304 10.24 6.86 -13.19
N TRP A 305 9.36 7.78 -12.83
CA TRP A 305 9.26 9.11 -13.43
C TRP A 305 9.38 10.16 -12.33
N PHE A 306 10.43 10.97 -12.38
CA PHE A 306 10.83 11.90 -11.34
C PHE A 306 10.76 13.33 -11.86
N LEU A 307 9.74 14.07 -11.40
CA LEU A 307 9.50 15.44 -11.83
C LEU A 307 10.46 16.41 -11.13
N SER A 308 11.12 17.28 -11.89
CA SER A 308 12.00 18.32 -11.37
C SER A 308 11.89 19.61 -12.19
N HIS A 309 10.91 20.45 -11.84
CA HIS A 309 10.81 21.78 -12.42
C HIS A 309 11.95 22.68 -11.94
N GLN A 310 12.46 23.50 -12.85
CA GLN A 310 13.56 24.42 -12.58
C GLN A 310 13.06 25.85 -12.77
N TYR A 311 13.49 26.76 -11.91
CA TYR A 311 13.07 28.15 -11.95
C TYR A 311 14.30 29.04 -11.92
N LEU A 312 14.45 29.85 -12.96
CA LEU A 312 15.56 30.79 -13.10
C LEU A 312 15.10 32.20 -12.78
N LYS A 313 15.95 32.96 -12.10
CA LYS A 313 15.70 34.36 -11.73
C LYS A 313 16.73 35.28 -12.38
N PRO A 314 16.40 36.56 -12.59
CA PRO A 314 17.37 37.58 -12.95
C PRO A 314 18.54 37.66 -11.97
#